data_AF-W4MFZ2-F1
#
_entry.id   AF-W4MFZ2-F1
#
_cell.length_a   1.000
_cell.length_b   1.000
_cell.length_c   1.000
_cell.angle_alpha   90.00
_cell.angle_beta   90.00
_cell.angle_gamma   90.00
#
_symmetry.space_group_name_H-M   'P 1'
#
loop_
_entity.id
_entity.type
_entity.pdbx_description
1 polymer ?
#
loop_
_entity_poly.entity_id
_entity_poly.type
_entity_poly.pdbx_seq_one_letter_code
_entity_poly.pdbx_strand_id
1 'polypeptide(L)' 'MKTLLIVYHTQSGNTEKLAGAAYRGACEADEVETRLVRAYDASLQDLLTCQALLIGS' A
#
# COMPACT_ATOMS: atom_id res chain seq x y z
N MET A 1 -12.19 11.66 -3.29
CA MET A 1 -11.44 10.75 -2.40
C MET A 1 -10.10 10.50 -3.05
N LYS A 2 -8.98 10.61 -2.31
CA LYS A 2 -7.65 10.32 -2.85
C LYS A 2 -7.34 8.84 -2.72
N THR A 3 -6.66 8.23 -3.69
CA THR A 3 -6.34 6.80 -3.66
C THR A 3 -4.85 6.58 -3.39
N LEU A 4 -4.53 5.86 -2.31
CA LEU A 4 -3.17 5.45 -1.96
C LEU A 4 -2.99 3.94 -2.20
N LEU A 5 -2.03 3.59 -3.04
CA LEU A 5 -1.57 2.22 -3.19
C LEU A 5 -0.30 1.99 -2.37
N ILE A 6 -0.33 1.01 -1.48
CA ILE A 6 0.84 0.51 -0.75
C ILE A 6 1.21 -0.86 -1.33
N VAL A 7 2.35 -0.95 -2.01
CA VAL A 7 2.89 -2.20 -2.55
C VAL A 7 4.10 -2.60 -1.73
N TYR A 8 4.16 -3.86 -1.28
CA TYR A 8 5.32 -4.34 -0.52
C TYR A 8 5.83 -5.70 -0.97
N HIS A 9 7.14 -5.88 -0.93
CA HIS A 9 7.79 -7.19 -0.96
C HIS A 9 8.34 -7.51 0.43
N THR A 10 8.44 -8.79 0.79
CA THR A 10 9.11 -9.21 2.03
C THR A 10 9.64 -10.64 1.92
N GLN A 11 10.80 -10.90 2.53
CA GLN A 11 11.37 -12.25 2.66
C GLN A 11 11.14 -12.84 4.05
N SER A 12 11.34 -12.04 5.10
CA SER A 12 11.25 -12.46 6.51
C SER A 12 10.09 -11.81 7.30
N GLY A 13 9.25 -11.01 6.64
CA GLY A 13 8.05 -10.41 7.22
C GLY A 13 8.23 -9.03 7.87
N ASN A 14 9.45 -8.49 7.95
CA ASN A 14 9.68 -7.16 8.53
C ASN A 14 9.00 -6.06 7.72
N THR A 15 9.16 -6.09 6.40
CA THR A 15 8.53 -5.11 5.50
C THR A 15 7.01 -5.24 5.49
N GLU A 16 6.47 -6.44 5.66
CA GLU A 16 5.03 -6.65 5.83
C GLU A 16 4.49 -5.97 7.10
N LYS A 17 5.20 -6.11 8.23
CA LYS A 17 4.84 -5.41 9.47
C LYS A 17 4.89 -3.89 9.29
N LEU A 18 5.91 -3.38 8.60
CA LEU A 18 6.05 -1.95 8.30
C LEU A 18 4.93 -1.46 7.38
N ALA A 19 4.66 -2.17 6.28
CA ALA A 19 3.60 -1.82 5.33
C ALA A 19 2.21 -1.87 5.99
N GLY A 20 1.97 -2.83 6.89
CA GLY A 20 0.77 -2.88 7.70
C GLY A 20 0.65 -1.72 8.70
N ALA A 21 1.75 -1.25 9.27
CA ALA A 21 1.75 -0.05 10.11
C ALA A 21 1.46 1.22 9.32
N ALA A 22 2.08 1.37 8.14
CA ALA A 22 1.80 2.47 7.22
C ALA A 22 0.33 2.47 6.75
N TYR A 23 -0.22 1.30 6.43
CA TYR A 23 -1.62 1.14 6.08
C TYR A 23 -2.56 1.61 7.19
N ARG A 24 -2.33 1.18 8.44
CA ARG A 24 -3.14 1.64 9.59
C ARG A 24 -3.11 3.15 9.75
N GLY A 25 -1.93 3.77 9.67
CA GLY A 25 -1.81 5.22 9.74
C GLY A 25 -2.47 5.95 8.58
N ALA A 26 -2.41 5.39 7.36
CA ALA A 26 -3.10 5.97 6.20
C ALA A 26 -4.63 5.88 6.32
N CYS A 27 -5.15 4.82 6.92
CA CYS A 27 -6.58 4.66 7.19
C CYS A 27 -7.13 5.64 8.25
N GLU A 28 -6.28 6.33 9.01
CA GLU A 28 -6.70 7.41 9.91
C GLU A 28 -7.05 8.71 9.15
N ALA A 29 -6.70 8.80 7.86
CA ALA A 29 -7.01 9.95 7.03
C ALA A 29 -8.32 9.75 6.27
N ASP A 30 -9.40 10.40 6.72
CA ASP A 30 -10.77 10.24 6.19
C ASP A 30 -10.90 10.49 4.67
N GLU A 31 -10.02 11.30 4.07
CA GLU A 31 -10.05 11.64 2.65
C GLU A 31 -9.27 10.67 1.74
N VAL A 32 -8.68 9.61 2.31
CA VAL A 32 -7.78 8.69 1.61
C VAL A 32 -8.33 7.27 1.63
N GLU A 33 -8.63 6.75 0.45
CA GLU A 33 -8.86 5.32 0.24
C GLU A 33 -7.51 4.62 0.06
N THR A 34 -7.16 3.75 0.99
CA THR A 34 -5.87 3.05 0.99
C THR A 34 -6.03 1.58 0.62
N ARG A 35 -5.17 1.08 -0.26
CA ARG A 35 -5.07 -0.33 -0.62
C ARG A 35 -3.67 -0.85 -0.31
N LEU A 36 -3.58 -1.95 0.44
CA LEU A 36 -2.32 -2.65 0.76
C LEU A 36 -2.26 -3.96 -0.03
N VAL A 37 -1.19 -4.19 -0.79
CA VAL A 37 -1.03 -5.38 -1.63
C VAL A 37 0.44 -5.85 -1.65
N ARG A 38 0.66 -7.17 -1.66
CA ARG A 38 2.01 -7.72 -1.90
C ARG A 38 2.41 -7.48 -3.35
N ALA A 39 3.69 -7.23 -3.60
CA ALA A 39 4.22 -6.94 -4.94
C ALA A 39 3.91 -8.04 -5.97
N TYR A 40 3.85 -9.29 -5.53
CA TYR A 40 3.48 -10.41 -6.40
C TYR A 40 2.02 -10.39 -6.84
N ASP A 41 1.14 -9.83 -6.00
CA ASP A 41 -0.31 -9.76 -6.23
C ASP A 41 -0.76 -8.41 -6.83
N ALA A 42 0.17 -7.46 -6.97
CA ALA A 42 -0.11 -6.14 -7.53
C ALA A 42 -0.28 -6.23 -9.06
N SER A 43 -1.26 -5.50 -9.58
CA SER A 43 -1.57 -5.43 -11.00
C SER A 43 -1.29 -4.03 -11.57
N LEU A 44 -1.18 -3.93 -12.89
CA LEU A 44 -1.10 -2.64 -13.58
C LEU A 44 -2.32 -1.75 -13.28
N GLN A 45 -3.50 -2.35 -13.08
CA GLN A 45 -4.70 -1.62 -12.75
C GLN A 45 -4.59 -0.90 -11.40
N ASP A 46 -3.90 -1.50 -10.43
CA ASP A 46 -3.66 -0.86 -9.14
C ASP A 46 -2.84 0.44 -9.32
N LEU A 47 -1.82 0.41 -10.18
CA LEU A 47 -1.00 1.58 -10.49
C LEU A 47 -1.78 2.67 -11.24
N LEU A 48 -2.58 2.27 -12.24
CA LEU A 48 -3.37 3.21 -13.05
C LEU A 48 -4.50 3.89 -12.27
N THR A 49 -4.96 3.30 -11.18
CA THR A 49 -6.08 3.81 -10.37
C THR A 49 -5.63 4.57 -9.13
N CYS A 50 -4.36 4.45 -8.72
CA CYS A 50 -3.83 5.17 -7.57
C CYS A 50 -3.42 6.61 -7.92
N GLN A 51 -3.54 7.51 -6.95
CA GLN A 51 -3.04 8.89 -7.03
C GLN A 51 -1.74 9.08 -6.23
N ALA A 52 -1.48 8.18 -5.28
CA ALA A 52 -0.25 8.11 -4.51
C ALA A 52 0.23 6.66 -4.42
N LEU A 53 1.55 6.49 -4.35
CA LEU A 53 2.20 5.20 -4.30
C LEU A 53 3.22 5.18 -3.16
N LEU A 54 3.16 4.14 -2.33
CA LEU A 54 4.19 3.80 -1.34
C LEU A 54 4.73 2.41 -1.67
N ILE A 55 6.05 2.28 -1.76
CA ILE A 55 6.72 1.00 -2.06
C ILE A 55 7.62 0.62 -0.89
N GLY A 56 7.49 -0.62 -0.41
CA GLY A 56 8.40 -1.23 0.57
C GLY A 56 9.05 -2.51 0.03
N SER A 57 10.30 -2.78 0.42
CA SER A 57 11.01 -4.04 0.09
C SER A 57 11.68 -4.67 1.30
#